data_AF-A0A087USZ9-F1
#
_entry.id   AF-A0A087USZ9-F1
#
_cell.length_a   1.000
_cell.length_b   1.000
_cell.length_c   1.000
_cell.angle_alpha   90.00
_cell.angle_beta   90.00
_cell.angle_gamma   90.00
#
_symmetry.space_group_name_H-M   'P 1'
#
loop_
_entity.id
_entity.type
_entity.pdbx_description
1 polymer ?
#
loop_
_entity_poly.entity_id
_entity_poly.type
_entity_poly.pdbx_seq_one_letter_code
_entity_poly.pdbx_strand_id
1 'polypeptide(L)' 'MDEDEYSQEGCVRLRNPHIPEMEQDVLYHVSLSSGTQDLQEMFSDV' A
#
# COMPACT_ATOMS: atom_id res chain seq x y z
N MET A 1 3.49 -3.29 -26.48
CA MET A 1 3.55 -4.34 -25.46
C MET A 1 3.43 -3.58 -24.16
N ASP A 2 2.22 -3.48 -23.66
CA ASP A 2 1.87 -2.70 -22.50
C ASP A 2 2.32 -3.47 -21.25
N GLU A 3 3.24 -2.90 -20.48
CA GLU A 3 3.82 -3.51 -19.27
C GLU A 3 2.80 -3.67 -18.13
N ASP A 4 1.57 -3.16 -18.31
CA ASP A 4 0.50 -3.14 -17.31
C ASP A 4 -0.28 -4.46 -17.19
N GLU A 5 -0.12 -5.41 -18.11
CA GLU A 5 -0.92 -6.64 -18.13
C GLU A 5 -0.39 -7.74 -17.18
N TYR A 6 0.80 -7.58 -16.58
CA TYR A 6 1.44 -8.59 -15.72
C TYR A 6 1.28 -8.38 -14.20
N SER A 7 0.65 -7.30 -13.72
CA SER A 7 0.75 -6.88 -12.32
C SER A 7 -0.52 -7.04 -11.46
N GLN A 8 -1.63 -7.54 -12.01
CA GLN A 8 -2.93 -7.44 -11.31
C GLN A 8 -3.40 -8.70 -10.59
N GLU A 9 -2.85 -9.89 -10.86
CA GLU A 9 -3.34 -11.15 -10.25
C GLU A 9 -2.76 -11.45 -8.86
N GLY A 10 -1.81 -10.64 -8.37
CA GLY A 10 -1.13 -10.86 -7.09
C GLY A 10 -1.08 -9.65 -6.14
N CYS A 11 -1.71 -8.51 -6.51
CA CYS A 11 -1.63 -7.30 -5.69
C CYS A 11 -2.76 -7.22 -4.65
N VAL A 12 -2.44 -6.71 -3.46
CA VAL A 12 -3.45 -6.41 -2.43
C VAL A 12 -4.27 -5.20 -2.88
N ARG A 13 -5.55 -5.41 -3.15
CA ARG A 13 -6.46 -4.35 -3.61
C ARG A 13 -7.29 -3.81 -2.46
N LEU A 14 -7.19 -2.50 -2.23
CA LEU A 14 -8.01 -1.78 -1.28
C LEU A 14 -9.32 -1.34 -1.95
N ARG A 15 -10.45 -1.49 -1.23
CA ARG A 15 -11.78 -1.01 -1.65
C ARG A 15 -12.19 0.24 -0.87
N ASN A 16 -11.22 1.07 -0.52
CA ASN A 16 -11.46 2.34 0.16
C ASN A 16 -10.99 3.48 -0.77
N PRO A 17 -11.91 4.26 -1.34
CA PRO A 17 -11.57 5.33 -2.29
C PRO A 17 -10.91 6.53 -1.62
N HIS A 18 -10.94 6.65 -0.30
CA HIS A 18 -10.37 7.80 0.42
C HIS A 18 -8.88 7.64 0.72
N ILE A 19 -8.34 6.40 0.69
CA ILE A 19 -6.93 6.14 1.01
C ILE A 19 -5.96 6.94 0.12
N PRO A 20 -6.17 7.04 -1.21
CA PRO A 20 -5.30 7.86 -2.07
C PRO A 20 -5.33 9.36 -1.76
N GLU A 21 -6.39 9.86 -1.11
CA GLU A 21 -6.55 11.29 -0.76
C GLU A 21 -5.91 11.63 0.60
N MET A 22 -5.43 10.62 1.34
CA MET A 22 -4.83 10.81 2.66
C MET A 22 -3.34 11.14 2.52
N GLU A 23 -2.89 12.20 3.19
CA GLU A 23 -1.46 12.55 3.26
C GLU A 23 -0.64 11.52 4.06
N GLN A 24 -1.28 10.89 5.05
CA GLN A 24 -0.69 9.85 5.89
C GLN A 24 -1.77 8.86 6.35
N ASP A 25 -1.43 7.58 6.41
CA ASP A 25 -2.21 6.52 7.03
C ASP A 25 -1.54 6.05 8.33
N VAL A 26 -2.35 5.87 9.38
CA VAL A 26 -1.89 5.45 10.72
C VAL A 26 -2.60 4.15 11.11
N LEU A 27 -1.84 3.07 11.12
CA LEU A 27 -2.30 1.75 11.53
C LEU A 27 -2.18 1.61 13.05
N TYR A 28 -3.13 2.23 13.78
CA TYR A 28 -3.09 2.36 15.25
C TYR A 28 -2.82 1.07 16.01
N HIS A 29 -3.42 -0.05 15.61
CA HIS A 29 -3.28 -1.33 16.32
C HIS A 29 -1.91 -1.99 16.14
N VAL A 30 -1.20 -1.62 15.08
CA VAL A 30 0.13 -2.15 14.74
C VAL A 30 1.22 -1.13 15.07
N SER A 31 0.84 0.07 15.55
CA SER A 31 1.74 1.19 15.80
C SER A 31 2.59 1.55 14.58
N LEU A 32 2.04 1.40 13.37
CA LEU A 32 2.69 1.76 12.11
C LEU A 32 2.08 3.03 11.52
N SER A 33 2.90 3.81 10.82
CA SER A 33 2.38 4.93 10.02
C SER A 33 3.11 5.07 8.70
N SER A 34 2.37 5.34 7.63
CA SER A 34 2.92 5.51 6.28
C SER A 34 3.78 6.77 6.13
N GLY A 35 3.68 7.71 7.08
CA GLY A 35 4.44 8.96 7.07
C GLY A 35 5.79 8.88 7.82
N THR A 36 5.98 7.87 8.66
CA THR A 36 7.26 7.67 9.39
C THR A 36 8.02 6.44 8.95
N GLN A 37 7.35 5.48 8.31
CA GLN A 37 7.91 4.18 7.95
C GLN A 37 7.61 3.87 6.49
N ASP A 38 8.61 3.32 5.80
CA ASP A 38 8.45 2.84 4.44
C ASP A 38 7.83 1.43 4.46
N LEU A 39 6.51 1.37 4.29
CA LEU A 39 5.77 0.11 4.26
C LEU A 39 6.15 -0.76 3.05
N GLN A 40 6.64 -0.17 1.96
CA GLN A 40 7.07 -0.92 0.79
C GLN A 40 8.41 -1.61 1.06
N GLU A 41 9.38 -0.90 1.64
CA GLU A 41 10.67 -1.51 2.03
C GLU A 41 10.47 -2.64 3.07
N MET A 42 9.55 -2.46 4.03
CA MET A 42 9.33 -3.41 5.11
C MET A 42 8.54 -4.67 4.72
N PHE A 43 7.67 -4.60 3.70
CA PHE A 43 6.72 -5.66 3.38
C PHE A 43 6.66 -6.03 1.89
N SER A 44 7.61 -5.59 1.07
CA SER A 44 7.63 -5.90 -0.37
C SER A 44 7.96 -7.36 -0.69
N ASP A 45 8.54 -8.09 0.25
CA ASP A 45 8.92 -9.50 0.13
C ASP A 45 7.91 -10.47 0.76
N VAL A 46 6.74 -9.96 1.19
CA VAL A 46 5.61 -10.72 1.73
C VAL A 46 4.60 -11.05 0.65
#